data_AF-A0AAD5PM88-F1
#
_entry.id   AF-A0AAD5PM88-F1
#
_cell.length_a   1.000
_cell.length_b   1.000
_cell.length_c   1.000
_cell.angle_alpha   90.00
_cell.angle_beta   90.00
_cell.angle_gamma   90.00
#
_symmetry.space_group_name_H-M   'P 1'
#
loop_
_entity.id
_entity.type
_entity.pdbx_description
1 polymer ?
#
loop_
_entity_poly.entity_id
_entity_poly.type
_entity_poly.pdbx_seq_one_letter_code
_entity_poly.pdbx_strand_id
1 'polypeptide(L)'
;MEGSYKKNLLQTFITDSNEALDLKLVREPSDVQNDETTFKPEMSHQIFGENESIFGYQNLKISLYYTAGKLNTYLGMSYKAEVDPKQFDGAIADDVMGAISAKLPPGYMTNLDDFVATLNKEQTFKPFGDLLSTYSINKGSAKERHFQFYSCTIEETGFRSYHERLQTFLLWYVDAASFIDVDDDRWRFYLIFEKYPCDGGHRYAICGYATVYLYFAYPNKTRPRISQFLVLPPFQRLGLGAELLNVIYRSFLKDSNILDITVEDPSDEFTRLRDFVDAQNCKKLPSFSKEKLHQGFTAEMVDEAQRDLKINKKQARRVYEILRFHATNLSDLEEYRAYRLDVKRRLNIPYQKEASDYKKLQKALNAEELRSTLSTSTKEQRIENLEKQYQTLENEYRHTLERLAASQ
;
A
#
# COMPACT_ATOMS: atom_id res chain seq x y z
N MET A 1 30.91 38.27 -6.80
CA MET A 1 29.47 38.56 -6.61
C MET A 1 28.61 37.96 -7.72
N GLU A 2 29.00 38.09 -8.99
CA GLU A 2 28.28 37.55 -10.16
C GLU A 2 28.01 36.02 -10.12
N GLY A 3 29.02 35.21 -9.76
CA GLY A 3 28.84 33.75 -9.67
C GLY A 3 27.91 33.29 -8.55
N SER A 4 27.84 34.03 -7.43
CA SER A 4 26.91 33.75 -6.33
C SER A 4 25.47 34.11 -6.71
N TYR A 5 25.28 35.23 -7.42
CA TYR A 5 23.99 35.64 -7.94
C TYR A 5 23.44 34.66 -9.00
N LYS A 6 24.27 34.24 -9.97
CA LYS A 6 23.88 33.21 -10.96
C LYS A 6 23.49 31.89 -10.30
N LYS A 7 24.25 31.45 -9.28
CA LYS A 7 23.95 30.23 -8.52
C LYS A 7 22.62 30.34 -7.76
N ASN A 8 22.36 31.46 -7.11
CA ASN A 8 21.10 31.70 -6.42
C ASN A 8 19.92 31.76 -7.38
N LEU A 9 20.11 32.30 -8.59
CA LEU A 9 19.08 32.33 -9.62
C LEU A 9 18.82 30.93 -10.19
N LEU A 10 19.84 30.12 -10.45
CA LEU A 10 19.70 28.72 -10.86
C LEU A 10 18.91 27.88 -9.86
N GLN A 11 19.10 28.13 -8.56
CA GLN A 11 18.35 27.44 -7.51
C GLN A 11 16.83 27.65 -7.63
N THR A 12 16.38 28.79 -8.19
CA THR A 12 14.95 29.07 -8.39
C THR A 12 14.32 28.25 -9.53
N PHE A 13 15.13 27.58 -10.36
CA PHE A 13 14.69 26.67 -11.41
C PHE A 13 14.67 25.21 -10.96
N ILE A 14 14.99 24.92 -9.69
CA ILE A 14 14.88 23.59 -9.10
C ILE A 14 13.58 23.56 -8.30
N THR A 15 12.68 22.66 -8.69
CA THR A 15 11.38 22.46 -8.03
C THR A 15 11.29 21.04 -7.51
N ASP A 16 10.80 20.88 -6.28
CA ASP A 16 10.41 19.57 -5.74
C ASP A 16 9.26 19.02 -6.60
N SER A 17 9.44 17.83 -7.15
CA SER A 17 8.50 17.24 -8.09
C SER A 17 7.21 16.72 -7.43
N ASN A 18 7.26 16.35 -6.14
CA ASN A 18 6.07 15.99 -5.39
C ASN A 18 5.19 17.22 -5.12
N GLU A 19 5.82 18.37 -4.89
CA GLU A 19 5.12 19.66 -4.75
C GLU A 19 4.64 20.23 -6.09
N ALA A 20 5.37 19.99 -7.19
CA ALA A 20 4.99 20.47 -8.52
C ALA A 20 3.80 19.71 -9.14
N LEU A 21 3.65 18.42 -8.80
CA LEU A 21 2.63 17.55 -9.37
C LEU A 21 1.29 17.66 -8.62
N ASP A 22 0.23 17.97 -9.35
CA ASP A 22 -1.16 17.95 -8.89
C ASP A 22 -1.91 16.76 -9.49
N LEU A 23 -2.44 15.90 -8.62
CA LEU A 23 -3.34 14.81 -8.99
C LEU A 23 -4.78 15.19 -8.62
N LYS A 24 -5.74 14.86 -9.50
CA LYS A 24 -7.18 15.06 -9.26
C LYS A 24 -8.01 13.90 -9.79
N LEU A 25 -9.10 13.60 -9.08
CA LEU A 25 -10.21 12.77 -9.55
C LEU A 25 -11.42 13.67 -9.80
N VAL A 26 -11.60 14.09 -11.05
CA VAL A 26 -12.56 15.10 -11.48
C VAL A 26 -13.93 14.46 -11.68
N ARG A 27 -14.93 14.88 -10.90
CA ARG A 27 -16.33 14.41 -11.01
C ARG A 27 -17.17 15.36 -11.85
N GLU A 28 -16.88 16.66 -11.74
CA GLU A 28 -17.57 17.74 -12.43
C GLU A 28 -16.59 18.86 -12.85
N PRO A 29 -16.97 19.74 -13.79
CA PRO A 29 -16.06 20.76 -14.32
C PRO A 29 -15.48 21.71 -13.25
N SER A 30 -16.24 21.99 -12.19
CA SER A 30 -15.81 22.81 -11.04
C SER A 30 -14.59 22.24 -10.32
N ASP A 31 -14.44 20.91 -10.27
CA ASP A 31 -13.33 20.25 -9.57
C ASP A 31 -11.96 20.61 -10.17
N VAL A 32 -11.92 20.92 -11.48
CA VAL A 32 -10.70 21.30 -12.19
C VAL A 32 -10.06 22.54 -11.59
N GLN A 33 -10.87 23.52 -11.20
CA GLN A 33 -10.41 24.78 -10.60
C GLN A 33 -10.46 24.78 -9.07
N ASN A 34 -10.95 23.69 -8.45
CA ASN A 34 -11.06 23.57 -7.00
C ASN A 34 -9.82 22.90 -6.41
N ASP A 35 -8.90 23.69 -5.87
CA ASP A 35 -7.67 23.19 -5.25
C ASP A 35 -7.90 22.25 -4.05
N GLU A 36 -9.06 22.29 -3.38
CA GLU A 36 -9.38 21.37 -2.27
C GLU A 36 -9.50 19.90 -2.72
N THR A 37 -9.73 19.67 -4.02
CA THR A 37 -9.80 18.32 -4.60
C THR A 37 -8.44 17.79 -5.05
N THR A 38 -7.40 18.63 -4.99
CA THR A 38 -6.04 18.25 -5.33
C THR A 38 -5.45 17.36 -4.25
N PHE A 39 -4.75 16.30 -4.66
CA PHE A 39 -3.92 15.52 -3.79
C PHE A 39 -2.53 15.34 -4.42
N LYS A 40 -1.52 15.12 -3.58
CA LYS A 40 -0.12 15.03 -3.97
C LYS A 40 0.35 13.57 -4.09
N PRO A 41 1.36 13.27 -4.91
CA PRO A 41 2.07 12.01 -4.83
C PRO A 41 2.75 11.89 -3.45
N GLU A 42 2.96 10.67 -2.96
CA GLU A 42 3.83 10.44 -1.79
C GLU A 42 5.31 10.34 -2.20
N MET A 43 5.54 9.91 -3.44
CA MET A 43 6.86 9.76 -4.05
C MET A 43 6.76 9.97 -5.56
N SER A 44 7.87 10.29 -6.19
CA SER A 44 7.98 10.48 -7.63
C SER A 44 9.35 10.08 -8.20
N HIS A 45 10.23 9.50 -7.37
CA HIS A 45 11.56 9.06 -7.79
C HIS A 45 11.54 8.05 -8.94
N GLN A 46 10.46 7.28 -9.08
CA GLN A 46 10.25 6.34 -10.20
C GLN A 46 10.09 7.05 -11.56
N ILE A 47 9.81 8.36 -11.56
CA ILE A 47 9.65 9.19 -12.76
C ILE A 47 10.76 10.25 -12.85
N PHE A 48 11.07 10.95 -11.75
CA PHE A 48 12.00 12.08 -11.73
C PHE A 48 13.34 11.78 -11.05
N GLY A 49 13.62 10.50 -10.76
CA GLY A 49 14.87 10.05 -10.15
C GLY A 49 14.95 10.29 -8.64
N GLU A 50 15.98 9.72 -8.00
CA GLU A 50 16.14 9.61 -6.54
C GLU A 50 16.01 10.93 -5.75
N ASN A 51 16.32 12.07 -6.37
CA ASN A 51 16.26 13.38 -5.72
C ASN A 51 14.84 14.00 -5.74
N GLU A 52 13.91 13.40 -6.47
CA GLU A 52 12.52 13.87 -6.62
C GLU A 52 12.45 15.36 -6.96
N SER A 53 13.36 15.81 -7.81
CA SER A 53 13.56 17.22 -8.15
C SER A 53 13.55 17.39 -9.67
N ILE A 54 12.92 18.46 -10.14
CA ILE A 54 12.89 18.85 -11.55
C ILE A 54 13.69 20.14 -11.72
N PHE A 55 14.58 20.15 -12.70
CA PHE A 55 15.37 21.30 -13.08
C PHE A 55 14.82 21.99 -14.33
N GLY A 56 14.95 23.32 -14.34
CA GLY A 56 14.79 24.14 -15.55
C GLY A 56 13.54 24.99 -15.58
N TYR A 57 12.69 24.95 -14.55
CA TYR A 57 11.41 25.67 -14.53
C TYR A 57 11.19 26.45 -13.23
N GLN A 58 10.78 27.71 -13.36
CA GLN A 58 10.30 28.53 -12.24
C GLN A 58 8.78 28.42 -12.10
N ASN A 59 8.31 28.25 -10.85
CA ASN A 59 6.89 28.08 -10.52
C ASN A 59 6.24 26.97 -11.37
N LEU A 60 6.93 25.84 -11.49
CA LEU A 60 6.43 24.68 -12.23
C LEU A 60 5.17 24.13 -11.57
N LYS A 61 4.14 23.91 -12.38
CA LYS A 61 2.93 23.20 -12.00
C LYS A 61 2.60 22.16 -13.06
N ILE A 62 2.51 20.92 -12.64
CA ILE A 62 2.16 19.76 -13.48
C ILE A 62 0.78 19.30 -13.06
N SER A 63 -0.13 19.14 -14.02
CA SER A 63 -1.51 18.76 -13.80
C SER A 63 -1.76 17.39 -14.41
N LEU A 64 -1.91 16.37 -13.57
CA LEU A 64 -2.23 15.00 -13.99
C LEU A 64 -3.61 14.62 -13.46
N TYR A 65 -4.63 14.88 -14.27
CA TYR A 65 -6.02 14.75 -13.86
C TYR A 65 -6.66 13.51 -14.47
N TYR A 66 -7.57 12.90 -13.72
CA TYR A 66 -8.34 11.75 -14.15
C TYR A 66 -9.82 12.03 -13.96
N THR A 67 -10.68 11.62 -14.89
CA THR A 67 -12.11 11.56 -14.59
C THR A 67 -12.36 10.50 -13.52
N ALA A 68 -13.23 10.79 -12.56
CA ALA A 68 -13.33 9.99 -11.34
C ALA A 68 -13.77 8.53 -11.60
N GLY A 69 -14.58 8.28 -12.63
CA GLY A 69 -15.10 6.97 -13.01
C GLY A 69 -14.25 6.28 -14.07
N LYS A 70 -14.23 6.80 -15.31
CA LYS A 70 -13.52 6.11 -16.43
C LYS A 70 -12.01 6.27 -16.40
N LEU A 71 -11.48 7.16 -15.55
CA LEU A 71 -10.07 7.52 -15.52
C LEU A 71 -9.56 8.07 -16.86
N ASN A 72 -10.38 8.77 -17.66
CA ASN A 72 -9.83 9.49 -18.81
C ASN A 72 -8.77 10.47 -18.29
N THR A 73 -7.62 10.54 -18.94
CA THR A 73 -6.44 11.21 -18.36
C THR A 73 -6.14 12.52 -19.08
N TYR A 74 -5.84 13.56 -18.32
CA TYR A 74 -5.26 14.82 -18.80
C TYR A 74 -3.87 14.99 -18.21
N LEU A 75 -2.92 15.40 -19.05
CA LEU A 75 -1.58 15.81 -18.64
C LEU A 75 -1.31 17.20 -19.18
N GLY A 76 -1.10 18.15 -18.29
CA GLY A 76 -0.73 19.52 -18.61
C GLY A 76 0.44 20.01 -17.77
N MET A 77 1.13 21.02 -18.27
CA MET A 77 2.25 21.66 -17.60
C MET A 77 2.18 23.18 -17.80
N SER A 78 2.48 23.92 -16.74
CA SER A 78 2.59 25.37 -16.77
C SER A 78 3.76 25.83 -15.90
N TYR A 79 4.40 26.92 -16.28
CA TYR A 79 5.55 27.49 -15.56
C TYR A 79 5.64 28.98 -15.86
N LYS A 80 6.31 29.73 -14.99
CA LYS A 80 6.53 31.17 -15.16
C LYS A 80 7.68 31.47 -16.11
N ALA A 81 8.77 30.72 -16.00
CA ALA A 81 9.95 30.87 -16.83
C ALA A 81 10.68 29.52 -16.96
N GLU A 82 11.37 29.35 -18.08
CA GLU A 82 12.24 28.21 -18.37
C GLU A 82 13.69 28.70 -18.42
N VAL A 83 14.64 27.83 -18.06
CA VAL A 83 16.05 28.15 -18.05
C VAL A 83 16.53 28.50 -19.48
N ASP A 84 17.26 29.61 -19.63
CA ASP A 84 17.90 29.95 -20.90
C ASP A 84 19.32 29.36 -20.94
N PRO A 85 19.62 28.41 -21.84
CA PRO A 85 20.95 27.83 -21.98
C PRO A 85 22.04 28.89 -22.22
N LYS A 86 21.72 30.03 -22.84
CA LYS A 86 22.69 31.11 -23.08
C LYS A 86 23.07 31.84 -21.79
N GLN A 87 22.16 31.91 -20.82
CA GLN A 87 22.38 32.61 -19.55
C GLN A 87 23.14 31.74 -18.55
N PHE A 88 22.96 30.42 -18.64
CA PHE A 88 23.40 29.43 -17.66
C PHE A 88 24.27 28.32 -18.27
N ASP A 89 25.30 28.70 -19.03
CA ASP A 89 26.39 27.83 -19.47
C ASP A 89 25.94 26.52 -20.14
N GLY A 90 24.84 26.58 -20.92
CA GLY A 90 24.30 25.44 -21.66
C GLY A 90 23.36 24.53 -20.87
N ALA A 91 22.92 24.92 -19.67
CA ALA A 91 21.95 24.14 -18.90
C ALA A 91 20.61 24.01 -19.64
N ILE A 92 20.05 22.79 -19.69
CA ILE A 92 18.82 22.44 -20.39
C ILE A 92 17.78 22.00 -19.35
N ALA A 93 16.52 22.38 -19.54
CA ALA A 93 15.42 21.94 -18.69
C ALA A 93 15.12 20.45 -18.86
N ASP A 94 14.62 19.82 -17.80
CA ASP A 94 14.22 18.41 -17.84
C ASP A 94 12.98 18.20 -18.70
N ASP A 95 12.89 17.09 -19.45
CA ASP A 95 11.70 16.73 -20.22
C ASP A 95 10.61 16.13 -19.33
N VAL A 96 9.92 17.00 -18.59
CA VAL A 96 8.86 16.62 -17.63
C VAL A 96 7.70 15.89 -18.31
N MET A 97 7.26 16.39 -19.47
CA MET A 97 6.12 15.82 -20.19
C MET A 97 6.48 14.45 -20.79
N GLY A 98 7.69 14.29 -21.32
CA GLY A 98 8.22 13.02 -21.80
C GLY A 98 8.36 11.98 -20.68
N ALA A 99 8.89 12.39 -19.52
CA ALA A 99 9.08 11.51 -18.37
C ALA A 99 7.76 10.90 -17.87
N ILE A 100 6.70 11.72 -17.74
CA ILE A 100 5.38 11.22 -17.31
C ILE A 100 4.70 10.43 -18.45
N SER A 101 4.67 10.96 -19.67
CA SER A 101 3.96 10.32 -20.79
C SER A 101 4.50 8.93 -21.13
N ALA A 102 5.79 8.67 -20.91
CA ALA A 102 6.39 7.35 -21.04
C ALA A 102 5.78 6.29 -20.10
N LYS A 103 5.07 6.70 -19.04
CA LYS A 103 4.39 5.83 -18.07
C LYS A 103 2.87 5.82 -18.23
N LEU A 104 2.31 6.69 -19.07
CA LEU A 104 0.87 6.74 -19.34
C LEU A 104 0.51 5.86 -20.54
N PRO A 105 -0.67 5.22 -20.54
CA PRO A 105 -1.18 4.61 -21.75
C PRO A 105 -1.49 5.67 -22.81
N PRO A 106 -1.49 5.30 -24.11
CA PRO A 106 -1.84 6.23 -25.17
C PRO A 106 -3.28 6.73 -25.02
N GLY A 107 -3.54 7.94 -25.52
CA GLY A 107 -4.87 8.56 -25.51
C GLY A 107 -5.15 9.50 -24.33
N TYR A 108 -4.13 9.86 -23.54
CA TYR A 108 -4.23 10.99 -22.63
C TYR A 108 -4.39 12.30 -23.42
N MET A 109 -5.06 13.27 -22.82
CA MET A 109 -5.34 14.58 -23.41
C MET A 109 -4.34 15.62 -22.88
N THR A 110 -3.98 16.58 -23.72
CA THR A 110 -3.14 17.75 -23.34
C THR A 110 -3.91 19.07 -23.46
N ASN A 111 -5.14 19.02 -23.97
CA ASN A 111 -6.07 20.13 -23.97
C ASN A 111 -7.10 19.93 -22.83
N LEU A 112 -7.22 20.95 -21.98
CA LEU A 112 -8.08 20.87 -20.79
C LEU A 112 -9.57 20.93 -21.14
N ASP A 113 -9.95 21.69 -22.18
CA ASP A 113 -11.34 21.79 -22.63
C ASP A 113 -11.83 20.45 -23.21
N ASP A 114 -10.98 19.77 -23.99
CA ASP A 114 -11.27 18.42 -24.48
C ASP A 114 -11.47 17.43 -23.33
N PHE A 115 -10.62 17.51 -22.29
CA PHE A 115 -10.75 16.69 -21.08
C PHE A 115 -12.07 16.95 -20.36
N VAL A 116 -12.41 18.21 -20.11
CA VAL A 116 -13.67 18.61 -19.46
C VAL A 116 -14.87 18.14 -20.28
N ALA A 117 -14.81 18.23 -21.61
CA ALA A 117 -15.84 17.73 -22.49
C ALA A 117 -16.08 16.22 -22.36
N THR A 118 -15.11 15.43 -21.88
CA THR A 118 -15.30 13.98 -21.64
C THR A 118 -16.12 13.65 -20.40
N LEU A 119 -16.28 14.57 -19.45
CA LEU A 119 -17.02 14.34 -18.20
C LEU A 119 -18.49 13.96 -18.44
N ASN A 120 -19.09 14.41 -19.55
CA ASN A 120 -20.44 14.02 -19.93
C ASN A 120 -20.57 12.51 -20.22
N LYS A 121 -19.47 11.83 -20.58
CA LYS A 121 -19.45 10.39 -20.84
C LYS A 121 -19.33 9.57 -19.55
N GLU A 122 -19.06 10.18 -18.40
CA GLU A 122 -18.93 9.47 -17.11
C GLU A 122 -20.25 8.83 -16.67
N GLN A 123 -21.40 9.38 -17.08
CA GLN A 123 -22.71 8.83 -16.71
C GLN A 123 -22.91 7.38 -17.18
N THR A 124 -22.25 6.98 -18.27
CA THR A 124 -22.36 5.61 -18.81
C THR A 124 -21.42 4.63 -18.13
N PHE A 125 -20.51 5.10 -17.26
CA PHE A 125 -19.55 4.24 -16.59
C PHE A 125 -20.24 3.32 -15.56
N LYS A 126 -19.76 2.08 -15.49
CA LYS A 126 -20.15 1.09 -14.49
C LYS A 126 -18.89 0.42 -13.93
N PRO A 127 -18.86 0.11 -12.63
CA PRO A 127 -17.81 -0.72 -12.05
C PRO A 127 -17.65 -2.05 -12.80
N PHE A 128 -16.40 -2.51 -12.92
CA PHE A 128 -16.06 -3.76 -13.58
C PHE A 128 -16.22 -4.96 -12.64
N GLY A 129 -16.74 -6.07 -13.17
CA GLY A 129 -16.83 -7.35 -12.48
C GLY A 129 -18.02 -7.49 -11.52
N ASP A 130 -17.88 -8.43 -10.61
CA ASP A 130 -18.93 -8.85 -9.69
C ASP A 130 -18.91 -8.02 -8.39
N LEU A 131 -20.08 -7.54 -7.97
CA LEU A 131 -20.25 -6.86 -6.69
C LEU A 131 -20.09 -7.86 -5.54
N LEU A 132 -19.10 -7.66 -4.68
CA LEU A 132 -18.79 -8.52 -3.53
C LEU A 132 -19.34 -7.98 -2.21
N SER A 133 -19.29 -6.66 -2.01
CA SER A 133 -19.69 -6.02 -0.74
C SER A 133 -20.08 -4.56 -0.95
N THR A 134 -20.81 -4.01 0.02
CA THR A 134 -21.11 -2.58 0.11
C THR A 134 -20.75 -2.07 1.50
N TYR A 135 -20.24 -0.85 1.57
CA TYR A 135 -19.87 -0.18 2.82
C TYR A 135 -20.44 1.23 2.81
N SER A 136 -20.86 1.75 3.96
CA SER A 136 -21.32 3.15 4.04
C SER A 136 -20.92 3.77 5.36
N ILE A 137 -20.53 5.04 5.29
CA ILE A 137 -20.11 5.84 6.44
C ILE A 137 -21.08 6.99 6.64
N ASN A 138 -21.15 7.51 7.87
CA ASN A 138 -22.05 8.60 8.27
C ASN A 138 -23.52 8.33 7.87
N LYS A 139 -23.97 7.07 8.00
CA LYS A 139 -25.30 6.62 7.61
C LYS A 139 -26.40 7.50 8.24
N GLY A 140 -27.37 7.91 7.44
CA GLY A 140 -28.48 8.75 7.91
C GLY A 140 -28.10 10.22 8.16
N SER A 141 -26.93 10.66 7.71
CA SER A 141 -26.52 12.07 7.77
C SER A 141 -26.43 12.69 6.37
N ALA A 142 -26.38 14.02 6.30
CA ALA A 142 -26.14 14.74 5.04
C ALA A 142 -24.76 14.45 4.41
N LYS A 143 -23.84 13.80 5.14
CA LYS A 143 -22.50 13.41 4.68
C LYS A 143 -22.38 11.90 4.48
N GLU A 144 -23.51 11.21 4.28
CA GLU A 144 -23.52 9.78 3.98
C GLU A 144 -22.80 9.51 2.67
N ARG A 145 -21.92 8.50 2.67
CA ARG A 145 -21.18 8.06 1.50
C ARG A 145 -21.30 6.56 1.35
N HIS A 146 -21.48 6.11 0.10
CA HIS A 146 -21.69 4.70 -0.23
C HIS A 146 -20.56 4.17 -1.09
N PHE A 147 -19.98 3.07 -0.67
CA PHE A 147 -18.88 2.41 -1.34
C PHE A 147 -19.27 0.99 -1.72
N GLN A 148 -18.72 0.51 -2.82
CA GLN A 148 -18.96 -0.80 -3.39
C GLN A 148 -17.64 -1.45 -3.75
N PHE A 149 -17.53 -2.75 -3.46
CA PHE A 149 -16.32 -3.54 -3.67
C PHE A 149 -16.60 -4.58 -4.74
N TYR A 150 -15.77 -4.60 -5.77
CA TYR A 150 -15.93 -5.46 -6.94
C TYR A 150 -14.73 -6.36 -7.12
N SER A 151 -14.91 -7.48 -7.82
CA SER A 151 -13.78 -8.27 -8.32
C SER A 151 -13.97 -8.70 -9.77
N CYS A 152 -12.87 -8.69 -10.52
CA CYS A 152 -12.82 -9.13 -11.91
C CYS A 152 -11.47 -9.77 -12.21
N THR A 153 -11.36 -10.28 -13.43
CA THR A 153 -10.12 -10.69 -14.08
C THR A 153 -9.82 -9.75 -15.25
N ILE A 154 -8.65 -9.87 -15.87
CA ILE A 154 -8.26 -8.97 -16.97
C ILE A 154 -9.18 -9.10 -18.20
N GLU A 155 -9.84 -10.25 -18.34
CA GLU A 155 -10.74 -10.61 -19.45
C GLU A 155 -12.07 -9.85 -19.42
N GLU A 156 -12.39 -9.19 -18.31
CA GLU A 156 -13.57 -8.33 -18.20
C GLU A 156 -13.53 -7.24 -19.28
N THR A 157 -14.62 -7.08 -20.02
CA THR A 157 -14.62 -6.27 -21.25
C THR A 157 -14.31 -4.81 -20.94
N GLY A 158 -13.23 -4.30 -21.53
CA GLY A 158 -12.75 -2.93 -21.33
C GLY A 158 -11.93 -2.71 -20.05
N PHE A 159 -11.80 -3.72 -19.18
CA PHE A 159 -11.07 -3.58 -17.93
C PHE A 159 -9.55 -3.46 -18.15
N ARG A 160 -8.97 -4.13 -19.16
CA ARG A 160 -7.55 -3.99 -19.50
C ARG A 160 -7.12 -2.53 -19.69
N SER A 161 -7.80 -1.80 -20.58
CA SER A 161 -7.48 -0.39 -20.81
C SER A 161 -7.77 0.49 -19.60
N TYR A 162 -8.76 0.12 -18.78
CA TYR A 162 -9.02 0.80 -17.51
C TYR A 162 -7.89 0.59 -16.49
N HIS A 163 -7.41 -0.65 -16.35
CA HIS A 163 -6.30 -1.01 -15.48
C HIS A 163 -5.00 -0.31 -15.90
N GLU A 164 -4.73 -0.19 -17.20
CA GLU A 164 -3.58 0.57 -17.71
C GLU A 164 -3.53 2.03 -17.23
N ARG A 165 -4.70 2.67 -17.08
CA ARG A 165 -4.82 4.02 -16.51
C ARG A 165 -4.77 4.03 -14.99
N LEU A 166 -5.31 2.99 -14.35
CA LEU A 166 -5.33 2.86 -12.88
C LEU A 166 -3.96 2.53 -12.29
N GLN A 167 -3.16 1.69 -12.95
CA GLN A 167 -1.88 1.24 -12.43
C GLN A 167 -0.84 2.36 -12.32
N THR A 168 -1.00 3.46 -13.07
CA THR A 168 -0.10 4.63 -12.99
C THR A 168 -0.08 5.24 -11.60
N PHE A 169 -1.16 5.11 -10.82
CA PHE A 169 -1.19 5.55 -9.44
C PHE A 169 -0.16 4.83 -8.55
N LEU A 170 0.22 3.58 -8.87
CA LEU A 170 1.20 2.85 -8.07
C LEU A 170 2.57 3.54 -8.07
N LEU A 171 2.96 4.17 -9.18
CA LEU A 171 4.24 4.88 -9.31
C LEU A 171 4.38 6.05 -8.33
N TRP A 172 3.26 6.54 -7.79
CA TRP A 172 3.20 7.69 -6.90
C TRP A 172 3.03 7.33 -5.42
N TYR A 173 2.68 6.08 -5.11
CA TYR A 173 2.22 5.66 -3.77
C TYR A 173 2.75 4.31 -3.31
N VAL A 174 3.38 3.53 -4.19
CA VAL A 174 3.92 2.21 -3.86
C VAL A 174 5.37 2.18 -4.29
N ASP A 175 6.26 2.16 -3.29
CA ASP A 175 7.70 2.12 -3.52
C ASP A 175 8.10 0.81 -4.20
N ALA A 176 9.08 0.89 -5.11
CA ALA A 176 9.52 -0.21 -5.97
C ALA A 176 8.38 -0.90 -6.75
N ALA A 177 7.28 -0.19 -7.03
CA ALA A 177 6.19 -0.73 -7.83
C ALA A 177 6.65 -1.08 -9.24
N SER A 178 6.15 -2.20 -9.76
CA SER A 178 6.26 -2.57 -11.16
C SER A 178 4.89 -2.90 -11.71
N PHE A 179 4.68 -2.59 -12.99
CA PHE A 179 3.48 -3.02 -13.70
C PHE A 179 3.52 -4.53 -13.88
N ILE A 180 2.39 -5.18 -13.58
CA ILE A 180 2.26 -6.63 -13.67
C ILE A 180 2.06 -7.06 -15.12
N ASP A 181 2.50 -8.28 -15.42
CA ASP A 181 2.09 -8.97 -16.65
C ASP A 181 0.64 -9.44 -16.49
N VAL A 182 -0.28 -8.71 -17.11
CA VAL A 182 -1.71 -8.99 -17.02
C VAL A 182 -2.16 -10.13 -17.93
N ASP A 183 -1.29 -10.69 -18.78
CA ASP A 183 -1.66 -11.82 -19.65
C ASP A 183 -1.64 -13.17 -18.89
N ASP A 184 -1.14 -13.20 -17.65
CA ASP A 184 -1.26 -14.34 -16.75
C ASP A 184 -2.67 -14.40 -16.11
N ASP A 185 -3.40 -15.48 -16.39
CA ASP A 185 -4.79 -15.72 -15.95
C ASP A 185 -4.95 -15.92 -14.43
N ARG A 186 -3.84 -15.94 -13.67
CA ARG A 186 -3.83 -16.09 -12.21
C ARG A 186 -4.01 -14.78 -11.46
N TRP A 187 -4.03 -13.65 -12.15
CA TRP A 187 -4.33 -12.37 -11.52
C TRP A 187 -5.82 -12.23 -11.19
N ARG A 188 -6.09 -11.72 -10.00
CA ARG A 188 -7.41 -11.28 -9.55
C ARG A 188 -7.32 -9.82 -9.15
N PHE A 189 -8.30 -9.04 -9.58
CA PHE A 189 -8.39 -7.62 -9.30
C PHE A 189 -9.56 -7.37 -8.36
N TYR A 190 -9.34 -6.50 -7.37
CA TYR A 190 -10.36 -6.06 -6.44
C TYR A 190 -10.44 -4.54 -6.48
N LEU A 191 -11.62 -3.99 -6.73
CA LEU A 191 -11.82 -2.56 -6.98
C LEU A 191 -12.76 -1.98 -5.92
N ILE A 192 -12.50 -0.75 -5.49
CA ILE A 192 -13.39 0.02 -4.61
C ILE A 192 -13.95 1.20 -5.39
N PHE A 193 -15.27 1.33 -5.46
CA PHE A 193 -15.92 2.49 -6.05
C PHE A 193 -16.82 3.20 -5.04
N GLU A 194 -16.74 4.53 -4.96
CA GLU A 194 -17.78 5.34 -4.35
C GLU A 194 -18.93 5.52 -5.34
N LYS A 195 -20.15 5.17 -4.92
CA LYS A 195 -21.38 5.47 -5.64
C LYS A 195 -21.94 6.78 -5.11
N TYR A 196 -21.96 7.81 -5.95
CA TYR A 196 -22.42 9.15 -5.56
C TYR A 196 -23.61 9.62 -6.42
N PRO A 197 -24.57 10.37 -5.84
CA PRO A 197 -25.69 10.93 -6.58
C PRO A 197 -25.22 12.02 -7.55
N CYS A 198 -25.77 12.03 -8.77
CA CYS A 198 -25.48 13.03 -9.79
C CYS A 198 -26.60 13.04 -10.84
N ASP A 199 -27.09 14.23 -11.22
CA ASP A 199 -28.10 14.45 -12.28
C ASP A 199 -29.35 13.54 -12.20
N GLY A 200 -29.91 13.36 -10.99
CA GLY A 200 -31.08 12.49 -10.78
C GLY A 200 -30.81 10.99 -10.85
N GLY A 201 -29.54 10.59 -11.03
CA GLY A 201 -29.08 9.20 -10.97
C GLY A 201 -27.85 9.05 -10.07
N HIS A 202 -26.96 8.15 -10.46
CA HIS A 202 -25.69 7.93 -9.76
C HIS A 202 -24.53 7.74 -10.73
N ARG A 203 -23.36 8.16 -10.28
CA ARG A 203 -22.07 7.91 -10.92
C ARG A 203 -21.15 7.18 -9.94
N TYR A 204 -20.01 6.75 -10.45
CA TYR A 204 -19.03 5.97 -9.71
C TYR A 204 -17.67 6.63 -9.78
N ALA A 205 -16.99 6.72 -8.63
CA ALA A 205 -15.62 7.20 -8.55
C ALA A 205 -14.71 6.09 -8.01
N ILE A 206 -13.58 5.82 -8.65
CA ILE A 206 -12.61 4.87 -8.12
C ILE A 206 -12.00 5.39 -6.81
N CYS A 207 -11.94 4.53 -5.81
CA CYS A 207 -11.37 4.85 -4.50
C CYS A 207 -10.05 4.12 -4.24
N GLY A 208 -9.79 3.02 -4.94
CA GLY A 208 -8.63 2.18 -4.70
C GLY A 208 -8.80 0.80 -5.32
N TYR A 209 -7.74 0.01 -5.28
CA TYR A 209 -7.75 -1.35 -5.76
C TYR A 209 -6.67 -2.22 -5.12
N ALA A 210 -6.77 -3.52 -5.33
CA ALA A 210 -5.71 -4.47 -5.04
C ALA A 210 -5.59 -5.54 -6.14
N THR A 211 -4.37 -6.06 -6.30
CA THR A 211 -4.08 -7.21 -7.16
C THR A 211 -3.68 -8.40 -6.30
N VAL A 212 -4.16 -9.58 -6.68
CA VAL A 212 -3.87 -10.84 -5.99
C VAL A 212 -3.46 -11.90 -7.01
N TYR A 213 -2.28 -12.47 -6.84
CA TYR A 213 -1.79 -13.55 -7.70
C TYR A 213 -2.05 -14.91 -7.07
N LEU A 214 -2.57 -15.86 -7.85
CA LEU A 214 -2.87 -17.23 -7.39
C LEU A 214 -1.65 -18.16 -7.57
N TYR A 215 -0.75 -18.20 -6.58
CA TYR A 215 0.41 -19.10 -6.63
C TYR A 215 0.01 -20.57 -6.40
N PHE A 216 0.66 -21.47 -7.13
CA PHE A 216 0.63 -22.90 -6.80
C PHE A 216 1.32 -23.16 -5.46
N ALA A 217 0.63 -23.87 -4.58
CA ALA A 217 1.14 -24.34 -3.30
C ALA A 217 1.21 -25.87 -3.32
N TYR A 218 2.43 -26.41 -3.35
CA TYR A 218 2.66 -27.86 -3.34
C TYR A 218 1.96 -28.55 -2.15
N PRO A 219 1.37 -29.75 -2.32
CA PRO A 219 1.36 -30.54 -3.56
C PRO A 219 0.21 -30.22 -4.54
N ASN A 220 -0.87 -29.59 -4.10
CA ASN A 220 -2.09 -29.48 -4.90
C ASN A 220 -3.04 -28.38 -4.40
N LYS A 221 -2.50 -27.30 -3.84
CA LYS A 221 -3.27 -26.18 -3.29
C LYS A 221 -2.92 -24.89 -4.04
N THR A 222 -3.65 -23.83 -3.73
CA THR A 222 -3.36 -22.48 -4.18
C THR A 222 -3.11 -21.57 -2.98
N ARG A 223 -2.16 -20.64 -3.12
CA ARG A 223 -1.83 -19.59 -2.14
C ARG A 223 -1.97 -18.23 -2.82
N PRO A 224 -3.11 -17.54 -2.62
CA PRO A 224 -3.26 -16.17 -3.06
C PRO A 224 -2.23 -15.27 -2.37
N ARG A 225 -1.53 -14.45 -3.16
CA ARG A 225 -0.60 -13.42 -2.65
C ARG A 225 -1.12 -12.05 -3.06
N ILE A 226 -1.47 -11.22 -2.09
CA ILE A 226 -1.75 -9.79 -2.33
C ILE A 226 -0.44 -9.16 -2.79
N SER A 227 -0.44 -8.57 -3.99
CA SER A 227 0.77 -7.99 -4.59
C SER A 227 0.74 -6.47 -4.46
N GLN A 228 -0.21 -5.80 -5.10
CA GLN A 228 -0.39 -4.35 -4.99
C GLN A 228 -1.66 -4.05 -4.21
N PHE A 229 -1.63 -3.01 -3.36
CA PHE A 229 -2.79 -2.59 -2.57
C PHE A 229 -2.76 -1.08 -2.37
N LEU A 230 -3.78 -0.38 -2.85
CA LEU A 230 -3.85 1.07 -2.82
C LEU A 230 -5.26 1.56 -2.51
N VAL A 231 -5.37 2.48 -1.56
CA VAL A 231 -6.52 3.37 -1.41
C VAL A 231 -6.06 4.78 -1.75
N LEU A 232 -6.70 5.41 -2.72
CA LEU A 232 -6.30 6.73 -3.21
C LEU A 232 -6.48 7.78 -2.10
N PRO A 233 -5.59 8.79 -2.01
CA PRO A 233 -5.53 9.71 -0.86
C PRO A 233 -6.87 10.32 -0.43
N PRO A 234 -7.75 10.79 -1.34
CA PRO A 234 -9.06 11.36 -0.95
C PRO A 234 -10.02 10.39 -0.23
N PHE A 235 -9.71 9.09 -0.22
CA PHE A 235 -10.54 8.03 0.36
C PHE A 235 -9.84 7.26 1.47
N GLN A 236 -8.61 7.64 1.82
CA GLN A 236 -7.89 7.06 2.95
C GLN A 236 -8.55 7.45 4.28
N ARG A 237 -8.23 6.69 5.34
CA ARG A 237 -8.75 6.91 6.71
C ARG A 237 -10.28 6.81 6.85
N LEU A 238 -10.98 6.29 5.83
CA LEU A 238 -12.43 6.02 5.85
C LEU A 238 -12.76 4.55 6.16
N GLY A 239 -11.79 3.73 6.55
CA GLY A 239 -11.97 2.29 6.80
C GLY A 239 -11.97 1.41 5.54
N LEU A 240 -11.90 1.99 4.34
CA LEU A 240 -11.99 1.26 3.07
C LEU A 240 -10.89 0.21 2.87
N GLY A 241 -9.66 0.49 3.28
CA GLY A 241 -8.58 -0.50 3.21
C GLY A 241 -8.83 -1.73 4.09
N ALA A 242 -9.40 -1.54 5.28
CA ALA A 242 -9.72 -2.64 6.18
C ALA A 242 -10.87 -3.49 5.61
N GLU A 243 -11.88 -2.83 5.04
CA GLU A 243 -12.98 -3.53 4.38
C GLU A 243 -12.53 -4.25 3.11
N LEU A 244 -11.65 -3.65 2.29
CA LEU A 244 -11.09 -4.30 1.10
C LEU A 244 -10.34 -5.58 1.47
N LEU A 245 -9.49 -5.55 2.51
CA LEU A 245 -8.78 -6.74 2.97
C LEU A 245 -9.75 -7.84 3.44
N ASN A 246 -10.81 -7.47 4.19
CA ASN A 246 -11.85 -8.41 4.58
C ASN A 246 -12.61 -8.98 3.38
N VAL A 247 -12.91 -8.17 2.35
CA VAL A 247 -13.53 -8.64 1.09
C VAL A 247 -12.64 -9.67 0.39
N ILE A 248 -11.33 -9.40 0.29
CA ILE A 248 -10.37 -10.34 -0.31
C ILE A 248 -10.38 -11.66 0.46
N TYR A 249 -10.29 -11.62 1.80
CA TYR A 249 -10.35 -12.84 2.62
C TYR A 249 -11.63 -13.63 2.38
N ARG A 250 -12.79 -12.98 2.48
CA ARG A 250 -14.11 -13.59 2.28
C ARG A 250 -14.27 -14.26 0.90
N SER A 251 -13.60 -13.72 -0.12
CA SER A 251 -13.62 -14.27 -1.48
C SER A 251 -12.96 -15.65 -1.59
N PHE A 252 -12.04 -15.98 -0.67
CA PHE A 252 -11.32 -17.25 -0.65
C PHE A 252 -11.74 -18.20 0.48
N LEU A 253 -12.54 -17.76 1.46
CA LEU A 253 -12.89 -18.58 2.63
C LEU A 253 -13.57 -19.90 2.26
N LYS A 254 -14.50 -19.88 1.30
CA LYS A 254 -15.30 -21.06 0.90
C LYS A 254 -14.53 -22.05 0.04
N ASP A 255 -13.37 -21.66 -0.49
CA ASP A 255 -12.58 -22.53 -1.35
C ASP A 255 -11.61 -23.39 -0.51
N SER A 256 -11.87 -24.69 -0.49
CA SER A 256 -11.03 -25.68 0.19
C SER A 256 -9.67 -25.89 -0.49
N ASN A 257 -9.51 -25.44 -1.73
CA ASN A 257 -8.24 -25.44 -2.45
C ASN A 257 -7.29 -24.32 -2.01
N ILE A 258 -7.81 -23.28 -1.34
CA ILE A 258 -6.99 -22.19 -0.81
C ILE A 258 -6.36 -22.60 0.52
N LEU A 259 -5.03 -22.57 0.55
CA LEU A 259 -4.23 -22.88 1.74
C LEU A 259 -4.24 -21.73 2.75
N ASP A 260 -3.68 -20.59 2.35
CA ASP A 260 -3.63 -19.36 3.13
C ASP A 260 -3.34 -18.17 2.19
N ILE A 261 -3.48 -16.95 2.70
CA ILE A 261 -3.25 -15.71 1.98
C ILE A 261 -1.95 -15.07 2.47
N THR A 262 -1.07 -14.76 1.53
CA THR A 262 0.19 -14.05 1.78
C THR A 262 0.15 -12.64 1.18
N VAL A 263 1.16 -11.85 1.50
CA VAL A 263 1.35 -10.51 0.95
C VAL A 263 2.79 -10.42 0.49
N GLU A 264 3.00 -9.83 -0.68
CA GLU A 264 4.30 -9.50 -1.25
C GLU A 264 4.85 -8.25 -0.55
N ASP A 265 6.04 -8.37 0.03
CA ASP A 265 6.83 -7.28 0.62
C ASP A 265 5.99 -6.13 1.24
N PRO A 266 5.17 -6.42 2.27
CA PRO A 266 4.23 -5.46 2.81
C PRO A 266 4.95 -4.26 3.42
N SER A 267 4.48 -3.05 3.11
CA SER A 267 4.92 -1.83 3.78
C SER A 267 4.54 -1.85 5.27
N ASP A 268 5.11 -0.93 6.06
CA ASP A 268 4.77 -0.76 7.46
C ASP A 268 3.29 -0.39 7.65
N GLU A 269 2.75 0.46 6.78
CA GLU A 269 1.34 0.87 6.76
C GLU A 269 0.42 -0.32 6.48
N PHE A 270 0.77 -1.14 5.48
CA PHE A 270 -0.01 -2.33 5.16
C PHE A 270 0.10 -3.37 6.28
N THR A 271 1.27 -3.53 6.89
CA THR A 271 1.46 -4.41 8.05
C THR A 271 0.55 -4.01 9.21
N ARG A 272 0.49 -2.70 9.55
CA ARG A 272 -0.43 -2.17 10.58
C ARG A 272 -1.90 -2.39 10.20
N LEU A 273 -2.27 -2.20 8.94
CA LEU A 273 -3.62 -2.47 8.46
C LEU A 273 -4.00 -3.94 8.64
N ARG A 274 -3.12 -4.85 8.19
CA ARG A 274 -3.32 -6.29 8.27
C ARG A 274 -3.38 -6.77 9.71
N ASP A 275 -2.50 -6.29 10.58
CA ASP A 275 -2.50 -6.61 12.00
C ASP A 275 -3.81 -6.22 12.66
N PHE A 276 -4.33 -5.02 12.37
CA PHE A 276 -5.64 -4.57 12.87
C PHE A 276 -6.77 -5.50 12.40
N VAL A 277 -6.85 -5.79 11.10
CA VAL A 277 -7.92 -6.64 10.53
C VAL A 277 -7.83 -8.07 11.06
N ASP A 278 -6.64 -8.67 11.03
CA ASP A 278 -6.42 -10.04 11.45
C ASP A 278 -6.63 -10.21 12.96
N ALA A 279 -6.20 -9.25 13.78
CA ALA A 279 -6.48 -9.26 15.22
C ALA A 279 -7.97 -9.11 15.52
N GLN A 280 -8.69 -8.24 14.80
CA GLN A 280 -10.14 -8.08 14.95
C GLN A 280 -10.89 -9.38 14.60
N ASN A 281 -10.42 -10.10 13.58
CA ASN A 281 -11.03 -11.36 13.16
C ASN A 281 -10.65 -12.52 14.10
N CYS A 282 -9.37 -12.69 14.43
CA CYS A 282 -8.91 -13.75 15.32
C CYS A 282 -9.43 -13.61 16.75
N LYS A 283 -9.69 -12.40 17.25
CA LYS A 283 -10.29 -12.19 18.58
C LYS A 283 -11.65 -12.91 18.75
N LYS A 284 -12.32 -13.26 17.64
CA LYS A 284 -13.60 -13.98 17.64
C LYS A 284 -13.43 -15.50 17.66
N LEU A 285 -12.21 -16.01 17.47
CA LEU A 285 -11.91 -17.44 17.39
C LEU A 285 -11.71 -18.05 18.80
N PRO A 286 -12.26 -19.24 19.08
CA PRO A 286 -12.09 -19.92 20.37
C PRO A 286 -10.63 -20.13 20.78
N SER A 287 -9.74 -20.47 19.83
CA SER A 287 -8.32 -20.70 20.13
C SER A 287 -7.59 -19.44 20.58
N PHE A 288 -8.16 -18.25 20.36
CA PHE A 288 -7.62 -16.95 20.77
C PHE A 288 -8.36 -16.36 21.99
N SER A 289 -9.07 -17.18 22.77
CA SER A 289 -9.65 -16.73 24.05
C SER A 289 -8.58 -16.21 25.02
N LYS A 290 -8.97 -15.36 25.98
CA LYS A 290 -8.04 -14.78 26.96
C LYS A 290 -7.25 -15.87 27.68
N GLU A 291 -7.89 -16.97 28.07
CA GLU A 291 -7.28 -18.08 28.79
C GLU A 291 -6.26 -18.82 27.91
N LYS A 292 -6.61 -19.08 26.65
CA LYS A 292 -5.73 -19.75 25.67
C LYS A 292 -4.51 -18.88 25.33
N LEU A 293 -4.70 -17.57 25.20
CA LEU A 293 -3.59 -16.63 24.96
C LEU A 293 -2.55 -16.73 26.09
N HIS A 294 -2.97 -16.85 27.35
CA HIS A 294 -2.05 -16.98 28.49
C HIS A 294 -1.22 -18.27 28.47
N GLN A 295 -1.75 -19.34 27.86
CA GLN A 295 -1.08 -20.65 27.75
C GLN A 295 0.03 -20.68 26.70
N GLY A 296 0.16 -19.65 25.85
CA GLY A 296 1.17 -19.57 24.82
C GLY A 296 0.63 -19.78 23.41
N PHE A 297 1.50 -19.61 22.41
CA PHE A 297 1.15 -19.85 21.00
C PHE A 297 1.07 -21.35 20.69
N THR A 298 -0.06 -21.81 20.15
CA THR A 298 -0.32 -23.25 19.91
C THR A 298 -0.52 -23.57 18.42
N ALA A 299 -0.46 -24.86 18.08
CA ALA A 299 -0.83 -25.34 16.74
C ALA A 299 -2.33 -25.14 16.46
N GLU A 300 -3.18 -25.28 17.48
CA GLU A 300 -4.62 -25.01 17.39
C GLU A 300 -4.91 -23.59 16.87
N MET A 301 -4.17 -22.57 17.35
CA MET A 301 -4.27 -21.20 16.84
C MET A 301 -3.89 -21.07 15.37
N VAL A 302 -2.88 -21.82 14.92
CA VAL A 302 -2.45 -21.82 13.51
C VAL A 302 -3.51 -22.48 12.64
N ASP A 303 -3.98 -23.65 13.05
CA ASP A 303 -4.91 -24.47 12.27
C ASP A 303 -6.28 -23.79 12.18
N GLU A 304 -6.78 -23.19 13.27
CA GLU A 304 -8.05 -22.46 13.28
C GLU A 304 -7.96 -21.16 12.46
N ALA A 305 -6.91 -20.35 12.63
CA ALA A 305 -6.72 -19.13 11.84
C ALA A 305 -6.53 -19.42 10.34
N GLN A 306 -5.83 -20.50 9.99
CA GLN A 306 -5.68 -20.90 8.58
C GLN A 306 -7.01 -21.41 8.01
N ARG A 307 -7.71 -22.29 8.72
CA ARG A 307 -8.95 -22.90 8.23
C ARG A 307 -10.06 -21.88 8.06
N ASP A 308 -10.28 -21.04 9.07
CA ASP A 308 -11.49 -20.21 9.17
C ASP A 308 -11.26 -18.80 8.60
N LEU A 309 -10.00 -18.34 8.55
CA LEU A 309 -9.65 -16.99 8.10
C LEU A 309 -8.60 -16.95 6.98
N LYS A 310 -8.06 -18.12 6.55
CA LYS A 310 -6.96 -18.22 5.57
C LYS A 310 -5.70 -17.46 5.97
N ILE A 311 -5.47 -17.29 7.27
CA ILE A 311 -4.30 -16.59 7.80
C ILE A 311 -3.12 -17.57 7.89
N ASN A 312 -1.97 -17.19 7.34
CA ASN A 312 -0.77 -18.02 7.39
C ASN A 312 -0.13 -18.03 8.80
N LYS A 313 0.68 -19.05 9.08
CA LYS A 313 1.34 -19.25 10.39
C LYS A 313 2.14 -18.06 10.91
N LYS A 314 2.88 -17.34 10.05
CA LYS A 314 3.69 -16.19 10.46
C LYS A 314 2.79 -15.08 10.97
N GLN A 315 1.69 -14.82 10.26
CA GLN A 315 0.72 -13.82 10.65
C GLN A 315 -0.11 -14.24 11.87
N ALA A 316 -0.52 -15.51 11.97
CA ALA A 316 -1.20 -16.03 13.16
C ALA A 316 -0.33 -15.87 14.43
N ARG A 317 0.98 -16.08 14.34
CA ARG A 317 1.92 -15.82 15.44
C ARG A 317 1.96 -14.34 15.84
N ARG A 318 1.99 -13.43 14.87
CA ARG A 318 2.00 -11.99 15.12
C ARG A 318 0.70 -11.52 15.78
N VAL A 319 -0.44 -12.00 15.29
CA VAL A 319 -1.77 -11.75 15.88
C VAL A 319 -1.89 -12.30 17.30
N TYR A 320 -1.36 -13.50 17.56
CA TYR A 320 -1.26 -14.03 18.91
C TYR A 320 -0.50 -13.08 19.83
N GLU A 321 0.64 -12.52 19.41
CA GLU A 321 1.42 -11.59 20.25
C GLU A 321 0.65 -10.30 20.53
N ILE A 322 -0.06 -9.75 19.53
CA ILE A 322 -0.92 -8.57 19.68
C ILE A 322 -2.05 -8.84 20.68
N LEU A 323 -2.78 -9.95 20.51
CA LEU A 323 -3.91 -10.29 21.38
C LEU A 323 -3.45 -10.72 22.77
N ARG A 324 -2.30 -11.39 22.89
CA ARG A 324 -1.67 -11.70 24.17
C ARG A 324 -1.26 -10.42 24.90
N PHE A 325 -0.72 -9.42 24.19
CA PHE A 325 -0.42 -8.11 24.77
C PHE A 325 -1.69 -7.44 25.29
N HIS A 326 -2.78 -7.45 24.52
CA HIS A 326 -4.09 -6.94 24.95
C HIS A 326 -4.64 -7.66 26.19
N ALA A 327 -4.37 -8.96 26.30
CA ALA A 327 -4.81 -9.77 27.42
C ALA A 327 -3.93 -9.60 28.67
N THR A 328 -2.75 -8.96 28.56
CA THR A 328 -1.74 -8.85 29.61
C THR A 328 -2.02 -7.66 30.53
N ASN A 329 -2.05 -7.87 31.85
CA ASN A 329 -2.07 -6.79 32.83
C ASN A 329 -0.68 -6.13 32.95
N LEU A 330 -0.53 -4.94 32.37
CA LEU A 330 0.74 -4.20 32.39
C LEU A 330 1.15 -3.70 33.78
N SER A 331 0.24 -3.66 34.75
CA SER A 331 0.56 -3.34 36.14
C SER A 331 1.10 -4.53 36.92
N ASP A 332 0.96 -5.76 36.40
CA ASP A 332 1.56 -6.97 36.97
C ASP A 332 2.94 -7.21 36.33
N LEU A 333 3.99 -7.09 37.15
CA LEU A 333 5.37 -7.23 36.70
C LEU A 333 5.70 -8.64 36.20
N GLU A 334 5.12 -9.68 36.79
CA GLU A 334 5.39 -11.06 36.40
C GLU A 334 4.64 -11.41 35.12
N GLU A 335 3.41 -10.95 34.97
CA GLU A 335 2.61 -11.14 33.75
C GLU A 335 3.24 -10.43 32.55
N TYR A 336 3.63 -9.17 32.72
CA TYR A 336 4.32 -8.40 31.69
C TYR A 336 5.69 -9.01 31.35
N ARG A 337 6.45 -9.47 32.36
CA ARG A 337 7.72 -10.17 32.14
C ARG A 337 7.52 -11.45 31.33
N ALA A 338 6.48 -12.24 31.63
CA ALA A 338 6.17 -13.48 30.92
C ALA A 338 5.86 -13.21 29.44
N TYR A 339 5.02 -12.21 29.15
CA TYR A 339 4.73 -11.75 27.79
C TYR A 339 6.02 -11.33 27.05
N ARG A 340 6.80 -10.42 27.64
CA ARG A 340 8.05 -9.92 27.05
C ARG A 340 9.03 -11.05 26.72
N LEU A 341 9.17 -12.03 27.62
CA LEU A 341 10.05 -13.18 27.40
C LEU A 341 9.55 -14.11 26.30
N ASP A 342 8.25 -14.26 26.08
CA ASP A 342 7.71 -15.03 24.96
C ASP A 342 8.05 -14.37 23.60
N VAL A 343 7.78 -13.06 23.47
CA VAL A 343 8.10 -12.31 22.24
C VAL A 343 9.60 -12.33 21.96
N LYS A 344 10.44 -12.06 22.98
CA LYS A 344 11.89 -12.09 22.82
C LYS A 344 12.42 -13.47 22.47
N ARG A 345 11.84 -14.56 23.00
CA ARG A 345 12.22 -15.92 22.60
C ARG A 345 12.02 -16.14 21.10
N ARG A 346 10.91 -15.66 20.52
CA ARG A 346 10.68 -15.70 19.07
C ARG A 346 11.69 -14.83 18.31
N LEU A 347 11.87 -13.56 18.70
CA LEU A 347 12.84 -12.65 18.06
C LEU A 347 14.26 -13.22 18.08
N ASN A 348 14.57 -14.07 19.07
CA ASN A 348 15.87 -14.69 19.23
C ASN A 348 16.12 -15.91 18.31
N ILE A 349 15.08 -16.46 17.66
CA ILE A 349 15.19 -17.66 16.81
C ILE A 349 16.17 -17.47 15.63
N PRO A 350 16.12 -16.37 14.85
CA PRO A 350 17.08 -16.14 13.75
C PRO A 350 18.53 -16.16 14.26
N TYR A 351 18.82 -15.47 15.35
CA TYR A 351 20.16 -15.46 15.96
C TYR A 351 20.62 -16.83 16.49
N GLN A 352 19.70 -17.70 16.90
CA GLN A 352 20.04 -19.09 17.27
C GLN A 352 20.39 -19.91 16.02
N LYS A 353 19.66 -19.70 14.93
CA LYS A 353 19.92 -20.35 13.64
C LYS A 353 21.25 -19.90 13.07
N GLU A 354 21.53 -18.60 13.03
CA GLU A 354 22.81 -18.03 12.62
C GLU A 354 23.98 -18.60 13.44
N ALA A 355 23.85 -18.67 14.77
CA ALA A 355 24.88 -19.27 15.62
C ALA A 355 25.09 -20.77 15.34
N SER A 356 24.03 -21.50 15.02
CA SER A 356 24.13 -22.91 14.63
C SER A 356 24.79 -23.08 13.26
N ASP A 357 24.44 -22.24 12.29
CA ASP A 357 24.97 -22.31 10.94
C ASP A 357 26.44 -21.86 10.91
N TYR A 358 26.81 -20.86 11.71
CA TYR A 358 28.20 -20.48 11.95
C TYR A 358 29.04 -21.64 12.50
N LYS A 359 28.52 -22.40 13.48
CA LYS A 359 29.21 -23.60 14.01
C LYS A 359 29.40 -24.70 12.97
N LYS A 360 28.50 -24.82 11.99
CA LYS A 360 28.65 -25.78 10.88
C LYS A 360 29.71 -25.28 9.89
N LEU A 361 29.67 -24.00 9.53
CA LEU A 361 30.66 -23.37 8.64
C LEU A 361 32.07 -23.44 9.23
N GLN A 362 32.22 -23.21 10.54
CA GLN A 362 33.51 -23.35 11.23
C GLN A 362 34.13 -24.75 11.11
N LYS A 363 33.31 -25.79 10.92
CA LYS A 363 33.79 -27.16 10.70
C LYS A 363 34.13 -27.47 9.24
N ALA A 364 33.66 -26.65 8.31
CA ALA A 364 33.73 -26.90 6.86
C ALA A 364 34.68 -25.96 6.12
N LEU A 365 34.92 -24.75 6.63
CA LEU A 365 35.71 -23.69 6.01
C LEU A 365 37.04 -23.46 6.74
N ASN A 366 38.04 -22.97 6.00
CA ASN A 366 39.28 -22.49 6.61
C ASN A 366 39.10 -21.10 7.27
N ALA A 367 40.11 -20.64 8.02
CA ALA A 367 40.00 -19.41 8.80
C ALA A 367 39.82 -18.13 7.97
N GLU A 368 40.26 -18.14 6.70
CA GLU A 368 40.16 -16.99 5.79
C GLU A 368 38.78 -16.95 5.13
N GLU A 369 38.28 -18.11 4.66
CA GLU A 369 36.93 -18.30 4.14
C GLU A 369 35.84 -18.05 5.21
N LEU A 370 36.11 -18.40 6.47
CA LEU A 370 35.18 -18.15 7.58
C LEU A 370 35.08 -16.66 7.93
N ARG A 371 36.16 -15.89 7.76
CA ARG A 371 36.18 -14.44 8.02
C ARG A 371 35.46 -13.65 6.93
N SER A 372 35.48 -14.13 5.69
CA SER A 372 34.82 -13.47 4.55
C SER A 372 33.32 -13.77 4.46
N THR A 373 32.82 -14.80 5.14
CA THR A 373 31.43 -15.29 4.97
C THR A 373 30.40 -14.64 5.88
N LEU A 374 30.74 -14.12 7.07
CA LEU A 374 29.74 -13.61 8.03
C LEU A 374 30.26 -12.48 8.93
N SER A 375 29.46 -11.43 9.11
CA SER A 375 29.60 -10.46 10.21
C SER A 375 28.95 -11.02 11.48
N THR A 376 29.70 -11.65 12.38
CA THR A 376 29.16 -12.10 13.67
C THR A 376 28.99 -10.93 14.64
N SER A 377 27.75 -10.57 14.97
CA SER A 377 27.44 -9.64 16.06
C SER A 377 27.85 -10.24 17.41
N THR A 378 28.42 -9.45 18.32
CA THR A 378 28.76 -9.91 19.68
C THR A 378 27.50 -10.27 20.47
N LYS A 379 27.68 -10.98 21.59
CA LYS A 379 26.57 -11.33 22.48
C LYS A 379 25.86 -10.08 23.01
N GLU A 380 26.62 -9.05 23.34
CA GLU A 380 26.14 -7.76 23.83
C GLU A 380 25.33 -7.04 22.74
N GLN A 381 25.86 -6.95 21.52
CA GLN A 381 25.16 -6.36 20.38
C GLN A 381 23.85 -7.11 20.08
N ARG A 382 23.84 -8.44 20.17
CA ARG A 382 22.62 -9.24 20.01
C ARG A 382 21.58 -8.90 21.08
N ILE A 383 21.98 -8.78 22.35
CA ILE A 383 21.06 -8.42 23.44
C ILE A 383 20.47 -7.03 23.21
N GLU A 384 21.30 -6.06 22.84
CA GLU A 384 20.86 -4.69 22.54
C GLU A 384 19.91 -4.65 21.34
N ASN A 385 20.23 -5.37 20.27
CA ASN A 385 19.38 -5.46 19.08
C ASN A 385 18.03 -6.12 19.37
N LEU A 386 18.00 -7.18 20.18
CA LEU A 386 16.76 -7.82 20.63
C LEU A 386 15.90 -6.88 21.48
N GLU A 387 16.52 -6.06 22.32
CA GLU A 387 15.81 -5.04 23.10
C GLU A 387 15.18 -4.00 22.17
N LYS A 388 15.94 -3.43 21.23
CA LYS A 388 15.43 -2.46 20.25
C LYS A 388 14.29 -3.04 19.42
N GLN A 389 14.45 -4.25 18.88
CA GLN A 389 13.41 -4.94 18.11
C GLN A 389 12.14 -5.16 18.93
N TYR A 390 12.29 -5.57 20.20
CA TYR A 390 11.14 -5.76 21.07
C TYR A 390 10.40 -4.43 21.33
N GLN A 391 11.13 -3.36 21.63
CA GLN A 391 10.53 -2.04 21.91
C GLN A 391 9.78 -1.49 20.70
N THR A 392 10.38 -1.55 19.51
CA THR A 392 9.71 -1.15 18.26
C THR A 392 8.42 -1.95 18.05
N LEU A 393 8.51 -3.28 18.17
CA LEU A 393 7.39 -4.18 17.96
C LEU A 393 6.26 -3.98 18.98
N GLU A 394 6.60 -3.79 20.25
CA GLU A 394 5.61 -3.50 21.30
C GLU A 394 4.86 -2.20 21.02
N ASN A 395 5.56 -1.16 20.54
CA ASN A 395 4.93 0.10 20.15
C ASN A 395 3.98 -0.07 18.95
N GLU A 396 4.36 -0.85 17.94
CA GLU A 396 3.47 -1.21 16.82
C GLU A 396 2.20 -1.94 17.30
N TYR A 397 2.37 -2.90 18.20
CA TYR A 397 1.25 -3.64 18.76
C TYR A 397 0.34 -2.71 19.57
N ARG A 398 0.89 -1.80 20.38
CA ARG A 398 0.13 -0.80 21.13
C ARG A 398 -0.74 0.05 20.20
N HIS A 399 -0.18 0.54 19.09
CA HIS A 399 -0.94 1.31 18.11
C HIS A 399 -2.08 0.50 17.47
N THR A 400 -1.84 -0.78 17.20
CA THR A 400 -2.87 -1.71 16.71
C THR A 400 -4.01 -1.84 17.73
N LEU A 401 -3.70 -1.96 19.02
CA LEU A 401 -4.68 -2.08 20.09
C LEU A 401 -5.48 -0.79 20.32
N GLU A 402 -4.83 0.38 20.24
CA GLU A 402 -5.51 1.68 20.29
C GLU A 402 -6.58 1.79 19.19
N ARG A 403 -6.23 1.36 17.97
CA ARG A 403 -7.16 1.32 16.85
C ARG A 403 -8.29 0.30 17.05
N LEU A 404 -8.01 -0.87 17.62
CA LEU A 404 -9.04 -1.87 17.97
C LEU A 404 -10.02 -1.35 19.03
N ALA A 405 -9.55 -0.56 19.99
CA ALA A 405 -10.39 0.07 21.00
C ALA A 405 -11.29 1.17 20.41
N ALA A 406 -10.77 1.97 19.48
CA ALA A 406 -11.54 3.01 18.79
C ALA A 406 -12.60 2.47 17.82
N SER A 407 -12.50 1.20 17.42
CA SER A 407 -13.42 0.55 16.48
C SER A 407 -14.60 -0.18 17.14
N GLN A 408 -14.67 -0.18 18.47
CA GLN A 408 -15.69 -0.89 19.26
C GLN A 408 -16.91 -0.02 19.56
#